data_AF-A0A448WUH7-F1
#
_entry.id   AF-A0A448WUH7-F1
#
_cell.length_a   1.000
_cell.length_b   1.000
_cell.length_c   1.000
_cell.angle_alpha   90.00
_cell.angle_beta   90.00
_cell.angle_gamma   90.00
#
_symmetry.space_group_name_H-M   'P 1'
#
loop_
_entity.id
_entity.type
_entity.pdbx_description
1 polymer ?
#
loop_
_entity_poly.entity_id
_entity_poly.type
_entity_poly.pdbx_seq_one_letter_code
_entity_poly.pdbx_strand_id
1 'polypeptide(L)'
;MLSEIDEFVRERIVLAGRAIESRAASSIRPGECVAIFGYSSLVSRILIHTWRLAQMVRLEKLTVSIPLKGYCFSYYHMFSMFLIYILNSATTTTTPGDSRTLSLTSGQPRTSMTQGEFSVLVVDSGPHFEGRRMLFELTQAGIPCEYTHLGAIPLLASKISLLLLGAHALLNNGYVLSRIGTAQLANIVSRISQAPVLVCAETYKFWDRAQSDAFEYNELADPDAIWKSSNEGLLAESDSKQV
;
A
#
# COMPACT_ATOMS: atom_id res chain seq x y z
N MET A 1 -8.17 -27.28 -21.24
CA MET A 1 -7.74 -25.97 -21.79
C MET A 1 -8.50 -24.80 -21.18
N LEU A 2 -9.79 -24.56 -21.45
CA LEU A 2 -10.50 -23.41 -20.84
C LEU A 2 -10.55 -23.51 -19.30
N SER A 3 -10.83 -24.69 -18.76
CA SER A 3 -10.83 -24.94 -17.31
C SER A 3 -9.48 -24.69 -16.65
N GLU A 4 -8.37 -24.97 -17.33
CA GLU A 4 -7.01 -24.76 -16.81
C GLU A 4 -6.66 -23.27 -16.76
N ILE A 5 -7.15 -22.49 -17.72
CA ILE A 5 -6.99 -21.02 -17.71
C ILE A 5 -7.76 -20.44 -16.52
N ASP A 6 -9.00 -20.88 -16.31
CA ASP A 6 -9.82 -20.40 -15.19
C ASP A 6 -9.23 -20.78 -13.83
N GLU A 7 -8.67 -21.99 -13.71
CA GLU A 7 -7.95 -22.44 -12.53
C GLU A 7 -6.68 -21.61 -12.31
N PHE A 8 -5.89 -21.36 -13.36
CA PHE A 8 -4.70 -20.53 -13.28
C PHE A 8 -5.03 -19.10 -12.81
N VAL A 9 -6.03 -18.45 -13.40
CA VAL A 9 -6.46 -17.10 -13.01
C VAL A 9 -6.90 -17.07 -11.54
N ARG A 10 -7.67 -18.07 -11.12
CA ARG A 10 -8.17 -18.16 -9.74
C ARG A 10 -7.03 -18.33 -8.73
N GLU A 11 -6.17 -19.32 -8.93
CA GLU A 11 -5.13 -19.70 -7.97
C GLU A 11 -3.96 -18.72 -7.99
N ARG A 12 -3.39 -18.46 -9.18
CA ARG A 12 -2.13 -17.73 -9.33
C ARG A 12 -2.29 -16.22 -9.33
N ILE A 13 -3.48 -15.70 -9.61
CA ILE A 13 -3.75 -14.26 -9.66
C ILE A 13 -4.66 -13.84 -8.50
N VAL A 14 -5.88 -14.38 -8.44
CA VAL A 14 -6.89 -13.89 -7.49
C VAL A 14 -6.56 -14.27 -6.04
N LEU A 15 -6.34 -15.56 -5.77
CA LEU A 15 -6.04 -16.06 -4.42
C LEU A 15 -4.67 -15.60 -3.93
N ALA A 16 -3.66 -15.63 -4.80
CA ALA A 16 -2.35 -15.06 -4.50
C ALA A 16 -2.44 -13.57 -4.11
N GLY A 17 -3.18 -12.76 -4.87
CA GLY A 17 -3.38 -11.35 -4.54
C GLY A 17 -4.03 -11.13 -3.17
N ARG A 18 -5.06 -11.93 -2.83
CA ARG A 18 -5.70 -11.88 -1.49
C ARG A 18 -4.75 -12.28 -0.37
N ALA A 19 -3.89 -13.28 -0.59
CA ALA A 19 -2.89 -13.68 0.40
C ALA A 19 -1.85 -12.56 0.63
N ILE A 20 -1.43 -11.89 -0.44
CA ILE A 20 -0.52 -10.73 -0.37
C ILE A 20 -1.20 -9.58 0.39
N GLU A 21 -2.47 -9.30 0.13
CA GLU A 21 -3.24 -8.29 0.88
C GLU A 21 -3.26 -8.54 2.37
N SER A 22 -3.60 -9.76 2.78
CA SER A 22 -3.61 -10.12 4.20
C SER A 22 -2.24 -9.98 4.84
N ARG A 23 -1.16 -10.31 4.11
CA ARG A 23 0.21 -10.22 4.64
C ARG A 23 0.70 -8.78 4.70
N ALA A 24 0.51 -8.02 3.63
CA ALA A 24 0.95 -6.63 3.53
C ALA A 24 0.19 -5.71 4.49
N ALA A 25 -1.09 -5.99 4.77
CA ALA A 25 -1.88 -5.23 5.75
C ALA A 25 -1.24 -5.21 7.14
N SER A 26 -0.57 -6.30 7.54
CA SER A 26 0.14 -6.36 8.83
C SER A 26 1.39 -5.48 8.92
N SER A 27 1.92 -5.01 7.78
CA SER A 27 3.13 -4.18 7.72
C SER A 27 2.85 -2.69 7.87
N ILE A 28 1.62 -2.25 7.63
CA ILE A 28 1.21 -0.84 7.74
C ILE A 28 0.79 -0.57 9.17
N ARG A 29 1.45 0.39 9.84
CA ARG A 29 1.08 0.80 11.21
C ARG A 29 0.17 2.03 11.21
N PRO A 30 -0.68 2.19 12.24
CA PRO A 30 -1.44 3.42 12.43
C PRO A 30 -0.51 4.64 12.56
N GLY A 31 -0.92 5.77 11.99
CA GLY A 31 -0.15 7.03 12.01
C GLY A 31 1.02 7.08 11.02
N GLU A 32 1.21 6.05 10.19
CA GLU A 32 2.25 6.02 9.16
C GLU A 32 1.85 6.80 7.90
N CYS A 33 2.86 7.33 7.21
CA CYS A 33 2.73 7.87 5.87
C CYS A 33 3.27 6.83 4.89
N VAL A 34 2.36 6.19 4.16
CA VAL A 34 2.68 5.17 3.16
C VAL A 34 2.83 5.86 1.80
N ALA A 35 4.02 5.84 1.23
CA ALA A 35 4.22 6.32 -0.13
C ALA A 35 3.97 5.21 -1.15
N ILE A 36 3.43 5.58 -2.30
CA ILE A 36 3.20 4.71 -3.45
C ILE A 36 3.62 5.42 -4.74
N PHE A 37 3.85 4.65 -5.81
CA PHE A 37 4.21 5.20 -7.11
C PHE A 37 3.25 4.77 -8.22
N GLY A 38 2.77 5.73 -9.00
CA GLY A 38 1.87 5.52 -10.13
C GLY A 38 0.57 4.83 -9.71
N TYR A 39 0.09 3.91 -10.56
CA TYR A 39 -1.10 3.10 -10.29
C TYR A 39 -0.76 1.62 -10.23
N SER A 40 -1.21 0.96 -9.17
CA SER A 40 -1.12 -0.50 -9.04
C SER A 40 -2.39 -1.04 -8.40
N SER A 41 -3.08 -1.94 -9.10
CA SER A 41 -4.31 -2.57 -8.63
C SER A 41 -4.10 -3.40 -7.36
N LEU A 42 -2.97 -4.10 -7.24
CA LEU A 42 -2.63 -4.87 -6.04
C LEU A 42 -2.40 -3.95 -4.84
N VAL A 43 -1.63 -2.87 -5.02
CA VAL A 43 -1.38 -1.87 -3.96
C VAL A 43 -2.67 -1.16 -3.55
N SER A 44 -3.54 -0.82 -4.50
CA SER A 44 -4.86 -0.24 -4.23
C SER A 44 -5.70 -1.17 -3.36
N ARG A 45 -5.80 -2.44 -3.74
CA ARG A 45 -6.50 -3.46 -2.94
C ARG A 45 -5.90 -3.61 -1.55
N ILE A 46 -4.57 -3.62 -1.41
CA ILE A 46 -3.89 -3.67 -0.10
C ILE A 46 -4.30 -2.48 0.79
N LEU A 47 -4.23 -1.26 0.27
CA LEU A 47 -4.53 -0.04 1.03
C LEU A 47 -6.00 0.01 1.43
N ILE A 48 -6.92 -0.27 0.49
CA ILE A 48 -8.36 -0.29 0.74
C ILE A 48 -8.73 -1.40 1.74
N HIS A 49 -8.14 -2.58 1.59
CA HIS A 49 -8.34 -3.69 2.52
C HIS A 49 -7.87 -3.33 3.93
N THR A 50 -6.66 -2.78 4.05
CA THR A 50 -6.09 -2.34 5.33
C THR A 50 -6.92 -1.23 5.98
N TRP A 51 -7.43 -0.29 5.19
CA TRP A 51 -8.31 0.78 5.65
C TRP A 51 -9.62 0.24 6.22
N ARG A 52 -10.27 -0.69 5.51
CA ARG A 52 -11.50 -1.34 5.98
C ARG A 52 -11.27 -2.11 7.28
N LEU A 53 -10.17 -2.86 7.38
CA LEU A 53 -9.81 -3.56 8.60
C LEU A 53 -9.60 -2.60 9.78
N ALA A 54 -8.94 -1.46 9.56
CA ALA A 54 -8.74 -0.45 10.59
C ALA A 54 -10.08 0.14 11.09
N GLN A 55 -11.04 0.36 10.19
CA GLN A 55 -12.39 0.83 10.55
C GLN A 55 -13.19 -0.23 11.34
N MET A 56 -13.07 -1.51 10.98
CA MET A 56 -13.75 -2.61 11.70
C MET A 56 -13.27 -2.72 13.16
N VAL A 57 -11.95 -2.69 13.38
CA VAL A 57 -11.37 -2.70 14.74
C VAL A 57 -11.79 -1.47 15.55
N ARG A 58 -12.01 -0.33 14.88
CA ARG A 58 -12.54 0.89 15.51
C ARG A 58 -13.99 0.71 15.98
N LEU A 59 -14.83 0.03 15.20
CA LEU A 59 -16.24 -0.22 15.55
C LEU A 59 -16.38 -1.24 16.69
N GLU A 60 -15.53 -2.26 16.77
CA GLU A 60 -15.54 -3.21 17.90
C GLU A 60 -15.20 -2.53 19.24
N LYS A 61 -14.26 -1.57 19.23
CA LYS A 61 -13.96 -0.75 20.41
C LYS A 61 -15.08 0.26 20.73
N LEU A 62 -15.88 0.60 19.73
CA LEU A 62 -17.07 1.43 19.85
C LEU A 62 -18.34 0.60 20.09
N THR A 63 -18.22 -0.65 20.60
CA THR A 63 -19.37 -1.36 21.13
C THR A 63 -19.84 -0.64 22.39
N VAL A 64 -20.74 0.31 22.15
CA VAL A 64 -21.45 1.10 23.15
C VAL A 64 -22.10 0.14 24.14
N SER A 65 -21.80 0.29 25.43
CA SER A 65 -22.67 -0.18 26.51
C SER A 65 -24.01 0.52 26.37
N ILE A 66 -24.91 -0.06 25.58
CA ILE A 66 -26.31 0.39 25.50
C ILE A 66 -26.98 -0.15 26.77
N PRO A 67 -27.46 0.68 27.70
CA PRO A 67 -28.29 0.21 28.79
C PRO A 67 -29.66 -0.16 28.21
N LEU A 68 -29.80 -1.40 27.73
CA LEU A 68 -31.10 -1.95 27.37
C LEU A 68 -31.90 -2.16 28.66
N LYS A 69 -32.68 -1.14 29.06
CA LYS A 69 -33.76 -1.30 30.03
C LYS A 69 -34.82 -2.23 29.42
N GLY A 70 -34.80 -3.50 29.83
CA GLY A 70 -36.02 -4.30 30.00
C GLY A 70 -36.55 -5.12 28.82
N TYR A 71 -35.84 -5.28 27.70
CA TYR A 71 -36.30 -6.16 26.61
C TYR A 71 -35.33 -7.32 26.37
N CYS A 72 -35.78 -8.52 26.74
CA CYS A 72 -35.09 -9.78 26.46
C CYS A 72 -35.42 -10.19 25.02
N PHE A 73 -34.55 -9.85 24.06
CA PHE A 73 -34.65 -10.36 22.68
C PHE A 73 -33.62 -11.49 22.51
N SER A 74 -34.12 -12.69 22.27
CA SER A 74 -33.32 -13.89 22.00
C SER A 74 -32.76 -13.82 20.57
N TYR A 75 -31.58 -13.22 20.40
CA TYR A 75 -30.73 -13.38 19.19
C TYR A 75 -29.27 -13.66 19.61
N TYR A 76 -29.09 -14.69 20.44
CA TYR A 76 -27.78 -15.24 20.79
C TYR A 76 -27.58 -16.64 20.22
N HIS A 77 -27.84 -16.82 18.92
CA HIS A 77 -27.45 -18.07 18.26
C HIS A 77 -26.90 -17.93 16.85
N MET A 78 -26.03 -16.93 16.61
CA MET A 78 -25.15 -16.99 15.44
C MET A 78 -23.81 -16.26 15.53
N PHE A 79 -23.51 -15.55 16.63
CA PHE A 79 -22.26 -14.78 16.76
C PHE A 79 -21.28 -15.28 17.83
N SER A 80 -21.62 -16.33 18.58
CA SER A 80 -20.81 -16.77 19.72
C SER A 80 -19.65 -17.73 19.39
N MET A 81 -19.49 -18.20 18.14
CA MET A 81 -18.42 -19.17 17.81
C MET A 81 -17.11 -18.56 17.32
N PHE A 82 -17.08 -17.28 16.94
CA PHE A 82 -15.87 -16.69 16.32
C PHE A 82 -14.97 -15.97 17.32
N LEU A 83 -15.52 -15.42 18.41
CA LEU A 83 -14.76 -14.55 19.32
C LEU A 83 -13.93 -15.31 20.37
N ILE A 84 -14.26 -16.56 20.68
CA ILE A 84 -13.54 -17.34 21.69
C ILE A 84 -12.20 -17.88 21.16
N TYR A 85 -12.05 -18.04 19.84
CA TYR A 85 -10.83 -18.64 19.27
C TYR A 85 -9.61 -17.68 19.29
N ILE A 86 -9.82 -16.36 19.40
CA ILE A 86 -8.71 -15.39 19.38
C ILE A 86 -8.14 -15.10 20.79
N LEU A 87 -8.82 -15.50 21.87
CA LEU A 87 -8.36 -15.21 23.23
C LEU A 87 -7.48 -16.29 23.87
N ASN A 88 -7.25 -17.43 23.22
CA ASN A 88 -6.55 -18.58 23.81
C ASN A 88 -5.21 -18.95 23.16
N SER A 89 -4.37 -17.96 22.86
CA SER A 89 -2.96 -18.24 22.53
C SER A 89 -2.01 -17.17 23.09
N ALA A 90 -2.13 -16.88 24.39
CA ALA A 90 -1.12 -16.09 25.11
C ALA A 90 -1.05 -16.49 26.60
N THR A 91 -0.17 -17.44 26.92
CA THR A 91 0.56 -17.64 28.20
C THR A 91 1.56 -18.77 27.91
N THR A 92 2.87 -18.75 28.20
CA THR A 92 3.70 -18.15 29.27
C THR A 92 5.16 -18.20 28.71
N THR A 93 6.21 -17.46 29.11
CA THR A 93 6.78 -17.28 30.46
C THR A 93 7.95 -16.29 30.39
N THR A 94 8.14 -15.58 31.49
CA THR A 94 9.14 -14.56 31.85
C THR A 94 10.58 -15.08 32.01
N THR A 95 11.58 -14.21 31.81
CA THR A 95 12.70 -14.03 32.76
C THR A 95 13.12 -12.55 32.84
N PRO A 96 13.59 -12.07 34.02
CA PRO A 96 14.03 -10.69 34.23
C PRO A 96 15.55 -10.56 34.08
N GLY A 97 16.01 -9.44 33.54
CA GLY A 97 17.44 -9.15 33.38
C GLY A 97 17.66 -7.69 33.02
N ASP A 98 17.57 -6.82 34.03
CA ASP A 98 17.91 -5.41 33.94
C ASP A 98 19.44 -5.27 33.97
N SER A 99 20.04 -4.71 32.91
CA SER A 99 21.41 -4.18 32.92
C SER A 99 21.59 -3.16 31.81
N ARG A 100 21.62 -1.90 32.26
CA ARG A 100 22.00 -0.67 31.59
C ARG A 100 23.17 -0.86 30.61
N THR A 101 23.03 -0.36 29.38
CA THR A 101 24.05 0.51 28.77
C THR A 101 23.34 1.49 27.83
N LEU A 102 23.31 2.75 28.25
CA LEU A 102 22.90 3.88 27.44
C LEU A 102 23.93 4.08 26.32
N SER A 103 23.53 3.93 25.06
CA SER A 103 24.21 4.60 23.95
C SER A 103 23.26 5.66 23.39
N LEU A 104 23.44 6.88 23.88
CA LEU A 104 22.93 8.11 23.28
C LEU A 104 23.53 8.24 21.87
N THR A 105 22.73 7.95 20.85
CA THR A 105 22.98 8.46 19.50
C THR A 105 21.88 9.45 19.18
N SER A 106 22.30 10.64 18.76
CA SER A 106 21.48 11.80 18.42
C SER A 106 20.50 11.44 17.29
N GLY A 107 19.33 10.94 17.64
CA GLY A 107 18.21 10.77 16.72
C GLY A 107 17.45 12.08 16.58
N GLN A 108 17.47 12.65 15.38
CA GLN A 108 16.50 13.63 14.90
C GLN A 108 15.08 13.27 15.36
N PRO A 109 14.20 14.26 15.64
CA PRO A 109 12.89 13.99 16.22
C PRO A 109 12.07 13.09 15.30
N ARG A 110 11.92 11.81 15.68
CA ARG A 110 10.83 10.98 15.19
C ARG A 110 9.56 11.68 15.65
N THR A 111 8.87 12.32 14.70
CA THR A 111 7.58 12.94 14.92
C THR A 111 6.71 12.01 15.76
N SER A 112 6.17 12.58 16.84
CA SER A 112 5.36 11.90 17.84
C SER A 112 4.30 11.01 17.19
N MET A 113 4.30 9.72 17.57
CA MET A 113 3.30 8.75 17.14
C MET A 113 1.91 9.24 17.58
N THR A 114 1.18 9.84 16.66
CA THR A 114 -0.23 10.12 16.85
C THR A 114 -0.98 8.80 16.71
N GLN A 115 -1.91 8.53 17.63
CA GLN A 115 -2.90 7.47 17.46
C GLN A 115 -3.85 7.88 16.33
N GLY A 116 -3.35 7.81 15.10
CA GLY A 116 -4.01 8.29 13.90
C GLY A 116 -4.20 7.17 12.89
N GLU A 117 -5.12 7.41 11.97
CA GLU A 117 -5.23 6.61 10.75
C GLU A 117 -3.97 6.84 9.89
N PHE A 118 -3.58 5.85 9.08
CA PHE A 118 -2.45 6.03 8.17
C PHE A 118 -2.85 6.97 7.02
N SER A 119 -1.86 7.67 6.46
CA SER A 119 -2.04 8.53 5.29
C SER A 119 -1.25 7.99 4.11
N VAL A 120 -1.71 8.29 2.89
CA VAL A 120 -1.08 7.79 1.66
C VAL A 120 -0.51 8.96 0.85
N LEU A 121 0.76 8.87 0.48
CA LEU A 121 1.40 9.79 -0.44
C LEU A 121 1.49 9.16 -1.83
N VAL A 122 0.68 9.66 -2.76
CA VAL A 122 0.67 9.22 -4.15
C VAL A 122 1.74 9.99 -4.91
N VAL A 123 2.77 9.28 -5.36
CA VAL A 123 3.84 9.83 -6.18
C VAL A 123 3.59 9.49 -7.63
N ASP A 124 3.69 10.47 -8.51
CA ASP A 124 3.43 10.28 -9.94
C ASP A 124 4.51 10.95 -10.80
N SER A 125 4.55 10.55 -12.07
CA SER A 125 5.44 11.12 -13.07
C SER A 125 4.72 11.24 -14.42
N GLY A 126 5.06 12.27 -15.19
CA GLY A 126 4.67 12.34 -16.59
C GLY A 126 5.26 11.18 -17.43
N PRO A 127 4.74 10.91 -18.64
CA PRO A 127 3.72 11.69 -19.35
C PRO A 127 2.26 11.25 -19.10
N HIS A 128 2.03 10.05 -18.53
CA HIS A 128 0.68 9.46 -18.43
C HIS A 128 -0.10 9.85 -17.16
N PHE A 129 0.58 10.26 -16.09
CA PHE A 129 -0.03 10.65 -14.81
C PHE A 129 -1.08 9.65 -14.27
N GLU A 130 -0.72 8.37 -14.25
CA GLU A 130 -1.62 7.29 -13.81
C GLU A 130 -1.90 7.33 -12.30
N GLY A 131 -1.05 7.98 -11.51
CA GLY A 131 -1.27 8.19 -10.08
C GLY A 131 -2.55 8.99 -9.79
N ARG A 132 -3.04 9.80 -10.74
CA ARG A 132 -4.36 10.45 -10.64
C ARG A 132 -5.50 9.45 -10.47
N ARG A 133 -5.45 8.32 -11.18
CA ARG A 133 -6.44 7.23 -11.05
C ARG A 133 -6.37 6.61 -9.66
N MET A 134 -5.15 6.38 -9.16
CA MET A 134 -4.91 5.84 -7.82
C MET A 134 -5.46 6.77 -6.74
N LEU A 135 -5.18 8.08 -6.87
CA LEU A 135 -5.69 9.11 -5.99
C LEU A 135 -7.22 9.11 -5.95
N PHE A 136 -7.86 9.05 -7.11
CA PHE A 136 -9.32 8.98 -7.22
C PHE A 136 -9.87 7.75 -6.49
N GLU A 137 -9.30 6.57 -6.72
CA GLU A 137 -9.76 5.32 -6.09
C GLU A 137 -9.61 5.34 -4.55
N LEU A 138 -8.49 5.86 -4.05
CA LEU A 138 -8.25 6.00 -2.60
C LEU A 138 -9.17 7.05 -1.96
N THR A 139 -9.42 8.16 -2.65
CA THR A 139 -10.33 9.21 -2.18
C THR A 139 -11.76 8.69 -2.08
N GLN A 140 -12.21 7.89 -3.07
CA GLN A 140 -13.53 7.23 -3.03
C GLN A 140 -13.65 6.24 -1.87
N ALA A 141 -12.54 5.60 -1.46
CA ALA A 141 -12.50 4.76 -0.27
C ALA A 141 -12.45 5.55 1.06
N GLY A 142 -12.28 6.87 1.01
CA GLY A 142 -12.19 7.75 2.18
C GLY A 142 -10.83 7.74 2.88
N ILE A 143 -9.77 7.32 2.19
CA ILE A 143 -8.41 7.29 2.73
C ILE A 143 -7.79 8.69 2.59
N PRO A 144 -7.14 9.25 3.64
CA PRO A 144 -6.45 10.53 3.52
C PRO A 144 -5.23 10.38 2.60
N CYS A 145 -5.32 10.98 1.42
CA CYS A 145 -4.29 10.89 0.39
C CYS A 145 -3.77 12.27 -0.05
N GLU A 146 -2.47 12.35 -0.28
CA GLU A 146 -1.77 13.53 -0.82
C GLU A 146 -1.13 13.16 -2.15
N TYR A 147 -1.17 14.04 -3.14
CA TYR A 147 -0.61 13.81 -4.47
C TYR A 147 0.64 14.65 -4.70
N THR A 148 1.69 14.01 -5.22
CA THR A 148 2.99 14.65 -5.45
C THR A 148 3.65 14.17 -6.73
N HIS A 149 4.47 15.02 -7.33
CA HIS A 149 5.31 14.63 -8.47
C HIS A 149 6.62 14.03 -7.99
N LEU A 150 7.21 13.10 -8.76
CA LEU A 150 8.49 12.46 -8.45
C LEU A 150 9.61 13.47 -8.15
N GLY A 151 9.60 14.62 -8.83
CA GLY A 151 10.56 15.72 -8.60
C GLY A 151 10.45 16.42 -7.24
N ALA A 152 9.30 16.37 -6.57
CA ALA A 152 9.09 16.99 -5.26
C ALA A 152 9.45 16.08 -4.09
N ILE A 153 9.71 14.80 -4.35
CA ILE A 153 9.97 13.79 -3.31
C ILE A 153 11.15 14.10 -2.40
N PRO A 154 12.30 14.62 -2.87
CA PRO A 154 13.41 14.92 -1.96
C PRO A 154 13.02 15.85 -0.79
N LEU A 155 12.03 16.73 -0.98
CA LEU A 155 11.53 17.64 0.06
C LEU A 155 10.57 16.95 1.03
N LEU A 156 9.81 15.95 0.56
CA LEU A 156 8.76 15.28 1.31
C LEU A 156 9.18 13.91 1.86
N ALA A 157 10.36 13.42 1.46
CA ALA A 157 10.83 12.08 1.82
C ALA A 157 10.89 11.85 3.33
N SER A 158 11.21 12.89 4.12
CA SER A 158 11.25 12.83 5.59
C SER A 158 9.92 12.46 6.25
N LYS A 159 8.78 12.71 5.57
CA LYS A 159 7.43 12.34 6.05
C LYS A 159 7.15 10.85 5.85
N ILE A 160 7.80 10.21 4.88
CA ILE A 160 7.49 8.83 4.45
C ILE A 160 8.08 7.83 5.42
N SER A 161 7.23 6.97 5.97
CA SER A 161 7.64 5.90 6.91
C SER A 161 7.70 4.52 6.28
N LEU A 162 6.97 4.31 5.18
CA LEU A 162 6.94 3.04 4.43
C LEU A 162 6.73 3.35 2.94
N LEU A 163 7.52 2.73 2.07
CA LEU A 163 7.30 2.78 0.62
C LEU A 163 6.71 1.46 0.14
N LEU A 164 5.53 1.50 -0.47
CA LEU A 164 4.84 0.33 -1.00
C LEU A 164 4.80 0.40 -2.53
N LEU A 165 5.36 -0.62 -3.19
CA LEU A 165 5.50 -0.66 -4.64
C LEU A 165 4.87 -1.92 -5.22
N GLY A 166 4.17 -1.78 -6.35
CA GLY A 166 3.75 -2.92 -7.15
C GLY A 166 4.83 -3.27 -8.17
N ALA A 167 5.17 -4.55 -8.32
CA ALA A 167 6.05 -5.01 -9.39
C ALA A 167 5.26 -5.44 -10.62
N HIS A 168 5.86 -5.18 -11.78
CA HIS A 168 5.47 -5.80 -13.05
C HIS A 168 6.12 -7.19 -13.18
N ALA A 169 7.39 -7.31 -12.79
CA ALA A 169 8.10 -8.59 -12.70
C ALA A 169 9.19 -8.56 -11.62
N LEU A 170 9.53 -9.74 -11.10
CA LEU A 170 10.68 -9.94 -10.22
C LEU A 170 11.68 -10.84 -10.91
N LEU A 171 12.93 -10.41 -10.99
CA LEU A 171 14.01 -11.17 -11.63
C LEU A 171 14.67 -12.12 -10.63
N ASN A 172 15.30 -13.19 -11.14
CA ASN A 172 16.01 -14.17 -10.30
C ASN A 172 17.20 -13.59 -9.51
N ASN A 173 17.77 -12.47 -9.95
CA ASN A 173 18.81 -11.75 -9.21
C ASN A 173 18.25 -10.82 -8.12
N GLY A 174 16.93 -10.84 -7.89
CA GLY A 174 16.26 -9.99 -6.90
C GLY A 174 15.95 -8.58 -7.38
N TYR A 175 16.18 -8.27 -8.66
CA TYR A 175 15.81 -6.98 -9.22
C TYR A 175 14.29 -6.89 -9.46
N VAL A 176 13.78 -5.67 -9.31
CA VAL A 176 12.36 -5.38 -9.41
C VAL A 176 12.11 -4.59 -10.68
N LEU A 177 11.35 -5.17 -11.61
CA LEU A 177 10.86 -4.46 -12.77
C LEU A 177 9.50 -3.85 -12.43
N SER A 178 9.41 -2.53 -12.59
CA SER A 178 8.17 -1.77 -12.42
C SER A 178 8.22 -0.55 -13.34
N ARG A 179 7.36 0.43 -13.10
CA ARG A 179 7.28 1.66 -13.89
C ARG A 179 8.55 2.50 -13.75
N ILE A 180 8.84 3.26 -14.79
CA ILE A 180 9.96 4.22 -14.81
C ILE A 180 9.85 5.19 -13.63
N GLY A 181 10.95 5.45 -12.92
CA GLY A 181 10.97 6.28 -11.72
C GLY A 181 10.80 5.53 -10.40
N THR A 182 10.38 4.26 -10.43
CA THR A 182 10.25 3.43 -9.21
C THR A 182 11.58 3.27 -8.47
N ALA A 183 12.67 2.97 -9.19
CA ALA A 183 14.00 2.84 -8.60
C ALA A 183 14.50 4.18 -8.04
N GLN A 184 14.19 5.30 -8.72
CA GLN A 184 14.54 6.64 -8.25
C GLN A 184 13.82 6.96 -6.94
N LEU A 185 12.51 6.70 -6.86
CA LEU A 185 11.74 6.89 -5.64
C LEU A 185 12.28 6.03 -4.49
N ALA A 186 12.51 4.74 -4.75
CA ALA A 186 13.05 3.81 -3.77
C ALA A 186 14.40 4.28 -3.22
N ASN A 187 15.30 4.74 -4.09
CA ASN A 187 16.59 5.28 -3.69
C ASN A 187 16.45 6.55 -2.86
N ILE A 188 15.62 7.51 -3.27
CA ILE A 188 15.45 8.76 -2.52
C ILE A 188 14.89 8.50 -1.12
N VAL A 189 13.83 7.68 -1.03
CA VAL A 189 13.17 7.34 0.24
C VAL A 189 14.12 6.55 1.15
N SER A 190 14.76 5.51 0.63
CA SER A 190 15.71 4.71 1.39
C SER A 190 16.89 5.53 1.91
N ARG A 191 17.38 6.51 1.12
CA ARG A 191 18.53 7.33 1.54
C ARG A 191 18.16 8.41 2.54
N ILE A 192 17.04 9.11 2.33
CA ILE A 192 16.66 10.26 3.16
C ILE A 192 15.94 9.82 4.44
N SER A 193 14.83 9.09 4.32
CA SER A 193 14.03 8.71 5.48
C SER A 193 14.42 7.37 6.08
N GLN A 194 15.27 6.59 5.40
CA GLN A 194 15.64 5.24 5.81
C GLN A 194 14.40 4.35 6.00
N ALA A 195 13.30 4.68 5.30
CA ALA A 195 12.09 3.91 5.33
C ALA A 195 12.27 2.61 4.53
N PRO A 196 11.71 1.49 5.01
CA PRO A 196 11.73 0.23 4.28
C PRO A 196 10.92 0.33 2.98
N VAL A 197 11.43 -0.33 1.95
CA VAL A 197 10.75 -0.47 0.65
C VAL A 197 10.15 -1.86 0.56
N LEU A 198 8.82 -1.93 0.54
CA LEU A 198 8.06 -3.17 0.39
C LEU A 198 7.56 -3.28 -1.05
N VAL A 199 7.93 -4.37 -1.70
CA VAL A 199 7.52 -4.66 -3.08
C VAL A 199 6.52 -5.81 -3.07
N CYS A 200 5.38 -5.60 -3.70
CA CYS A 200 4.32 -6.58 -3.82
C CYS A 200 4.22 -7.10 -5.26
N ALA A 201 4.35 -8.41 -5.41
CA ALA A 201 4.26 -9.10 -6.70
C ALA A 201 3.66 -10.49 -6.50
N GLU A 202 2.79 -10.89 -7.40
CA GLU A 202 2.29 -12.25 -7.49
C GLU A 202 3.39 -13.20 -8.02
N THR A 203 3.34 -14.47 -7.63
CA THR A 203 4.39 -15.44 -7.98
C THR A 203 4.50 -15.71 -9.48
N TYR A 204 3.43 -15.51 -10.25
CA TYR A 204 3.46 -15.73 -11.70
C TYR A 204 4.25 -14.64 -12.45
N LYS A 205 4.55 -13.52 -11.79
CA LYS A 205 5.38 -12.43 -12.32
C LYS A 205 6.87 -12.65 -12.08
N PHE A 206 7.25 -13.80 -11.54
CA PHE A 206 8.65 -14.14 -11.33
C PHE A 206 9.23 -14.54 -12.68
N TRP A 207 10.37 -13.95 -13.02
CA TRP A 207 10.99 -14.10 -14.31
C TRP A 207 12.40 -14.65 -14.14
N ASP A 208 12.68 -15.75 -14.84
CA ASP A 208 13.94 -16.47 -14.69
C ASP A 208 15.17 -15.73 -15.21
N ARG A 209 14.98 -14.65 -15.98
CA ARG A 209 16.08 -13.85 -16.50
C ARG A 209 16.67 -12.96 -15.41
N ALA A 210 17.97 -12.70 -15.53
CA ALA A 210 18.65 -11.65 -14.78
C ALA A 210 19.01 -10.54 -15.76
N GLN A 211 18.72 -9.30 -15.38
CA GLN A 211 19.07 -8.10 -16.12
C GLN A 211 19.98 -7.25 -15.25
N SER A 212 21.02 -6.68 -15.85
CA SER A 212 21.97 -5.82 -15.16
C SER A 212 21.51 -4.35 -15.14
N ASP A 213 20.85 -3.91 -16.21
CA ASP A 213 20.44 -2.52 -16.40
C ASP A 213 19.08 -2.41 -17.12
N ALA A 214 18.46 -1.25 -17.04
CA ALA A 214 17.16 -0.94 -17.63
C ALA A 214 17.21 -0.67 -19.15
N PHE A 215 18.38 -0.74 -19.80
CA PHE A 215 18.51 -0.53 -21.25
C PHE A 215 18.37 -1.81 -22.06
N GLU A 216 18.63 -2.98 -21.46
CA GLU A 216 18.67 -4.24 -22.20
C GLU A 216 17.26 -4.71 -22.62
N TYR A 217 16.30 -4.58 -21.72
CA TYR A 217 14.92 -4.98 -21.96
C TYR A 217 13.98 -3.99 -21.31
N ASN A 218 13.41 -3.12 -22.13
CA ASN A 218 12.45 -2.14 -21.69
C ASN A 218 11.41 -1.91 -22.78
N GLU A 219 10.25 -1.43 -22.38
CA GLU A 219 9.20 -1.02 -23.30
C GLU A 219 9.43 0.43 -23.71
N LEU A 220 9.38 0.69 -25.03
CA LEU A 220 9.40 2.04 -25.57
C LEU A 220 7.96 2.55 -25.68
N ALA A 221 7.67 3.68 -25.03
CA ALA A 221 6.38 4.35 -25.13
C ALA A 221 6.29 5.20 -26.42
N ASP A 222 5.07 5.66 -26.75
CA ASP A 222 4.83 6.62 -27.82
C ASP A 222 5.66 7.90 -27.57
N PRO A 223 6.57 8.29 -28.48
CA PRO A 223 7.36 9.52 -28.32
C PRO A 223 6.48 10.78 -28.25
N ASP A 224 5.31 10.78 -28.90
CA ASP A 224 4.43 11.96 -28.92
C ASP A 224 3.73 12.19 -27.58
N ALA A 225 3.64 11.18 -26.72
CA ALA A 225 3.02 11.29 -25.39
C ALA A 225 3.70 12.38 -24.53
N ILE A 226 5.00 12.61 -24.74
CA ILE A 226 5.76 13.65 -24.04
C ILE A 226 5.17 15.03 -24.35
N TRP A 227 4.84 15.30 -25.61
CA TRP A 227 4.28 16.59 -26.05
C TRP A 227 2.81 16.74 -25.65
N LYS A 228 2.02 15.66 -25.77
CA LYS A 228 0.57 15.66 -25.48
C LYS A 228 0.26 15.97 -24.01
N SER A 229 1.08 15.47 -23.08
CA SER A 229 0.86 15.63 -21.62
C SER A 229 0.82 17.09 -21.14
N SER A 230 1.40 18.02 -21.91
CA SER A 230 1.39 19.45 -21.62
C SER A 230 0.05 20.13 -21.96
N ASN A 231 -0.71 19.56 -22.91
CA ASN A 231 -1.90 20.19 -23.49
C ASN A 231 -3.22 19.55 -23.03
N GLU A 232 -3.22 18.29 -22.60
CA GLU A 232 -4.45 17.59 -22.17
C GLU A 232 -5.01 18.08 -20.83
N GLY A 233 -4.20 18.77 -20.01
CA GLY A 233 -4.71 19.47 -18.82
C GLY A 233 -5.63 20.65 -19.13
N LEU A 234 -5.67 21.12 -20.38
CA LEU A 234 -6.50 22.25 -20.84
C LEU A 234 -7.65 21.82 -21.78
N LEU A 235 -7.56 20.64 -22.42
CA LEU A 235 -8.54 20.18 -23.42
C LEU A 235 -9.63 19.26 -22.85
N ALA A 236 -9.43 18.69 -21.65
CA ALA A 236 -10.46 17.89 -20.99
C ALA A 236 -11.68 18.73 -20.51
N GLU A 237 -11.59 20.06 -20.51
CA GLU A 237 -12.73 20.97 -20.24
C GLU A 237 -13.47 21.43 -21.51
N SER A 238 -12.91 21.25 -22.72
CA SER A 238 -13.58 21.67 -23.96
C SER A 238 -14.50 20.61 -24.56
N ASP A 239 -14.23 19.33 -24.32
CA ASP A 239 -14.96 18.23 -24.99
C ASP A 239 -16.26 17.83 -24.27
N SER A 240 -16.60 18.47 -23.15
CA SER A 240 -17.90 18.32 -22.47
C SER A 240 -18.94 19.38 -22.87
N LYS A 241 -18.62 20.26 -23.84
CA LYS A 241 -19.56 21.22 -24.45
C LYS A 241 -19.61 21.07 -25.97
N GLN A 242 -20.10 19.93 -26.45
CA GLN A 242 -20.71 19.84 -27.78
C GLN A 242 -21.71 18.67 -27.78
N VAL A 243 -22.93 18.99 -27.32
CA VAL A 243 -24.19 18.32 -27.68
C VAL A 243 -24.78 19.09 -28.85
#